data_AF-A0A2H9PB22-F1
#
_entry.id   AF-A0A2H9PB22-F1
#
_cell.length_a   1.000
_cell.length_b   1.000
_cell.length_c   1.000
_cell.angle_alpha   90.00
_cell.angle_beta   90.00
_cell.angle_gamma   90.00
#
_symmetry.space_group_name_H-M   'P 1'
#
loop_
_entity.id
_entity.type
_entity.pdbx_description
1 polymer ?
#
loop_
_entity_poly.entity_id
_entity_poly.type
_entity_poly.pdbx_seq_one_letter_code
_entity_poly.pdbx_strand_id
1 'polypeptide(L)'
;CTYHALKATERYVKYHYSGGDKFWANRFLLVTKIICQCKILETAQRALAYLERHQEELRRAKLLKRMNILRLRFPHLIKHFQDSNLRPDNNIIENVIKQLNQKFKKVAGFEKFHTAFNSISLLIMHYRFHKFTCSRIPGNNGKSPLELAGVDTSHLNWVRFSQRS
;
A
#
# COMPACT_ATOMS: atom_id res chain seq x y z
N CYS A 1 0.19 3.60 2.93
CA CYS A 1 -0.16 2.34 3.63
C CYS A 1 1.02 1.88 4.50
N THR A 2 0.73 1.02 5.47
CA THR A 2 1.68 0.43 6.43
C THR A 2 2.83 -0.31 5.77
N TYR A 3 2.55 -1.15 4.77
CA TYR A 3 3.56 -1.90 4.03
C TYR A 3 4.57 -1.01 3.31
N HIS A 4 4.12 -0.01 2.54
CA HIS A 4 5.03 0.89 1.82
C HIS A 4 5.89 1.72 2.78
N ALA A 5 5.34 2.12 3.94
CA ALA A 5 6.10 2.82 4.97
C ALA A 5 7.20 1.92 5.56
N LEU A 6 6.88 0.66 5.87
CA LEU A 6 7.86 -0.32 6.34
C LEU A 6 8.92 -0.62 5.28
N LYS A 7 8.54 -0.91 4.04
CA LYS A 7 9.47 -1.18 2.93
C LYS A 7 10.39 -0.01 2.63
N ALA A 8 9.88 1.22 2.66
CA ALA A 8 10.70 2.41 2.49
C ALA A 8 11.75 2.54 3.61
N THR A 9 11.37 2.19 4.84
CA THR A 9 12.28 2.22 6.00
C THR A 9 13.33 1.11 5.91
N GLU A 10 12.93 -0.12 5.56
CA GLU A 10 13.84 -1.24 5.29
C GLU A 10 14.88 -0.88 4.22
N ARG A 11 14.43 -0.36 3.08
CA ARG A 11 15.33 0.08 1.99
C ARG A 11 16.27 1.18 2.44
N TYR A 12 15.77 2.16 3.19
CA TYR A 12 16.62 3.22 3.71
C TYR A 12 17.72 2.67 4.62
N VAL A 13 17.35 1.86 5.62
CA VAL A 13 18.31 1.27 6.56
C VAL A 13 19.33 0.41 5.84
N LYS A 14 18.91 -0.36 4.84
CA LYS A 14 19.79 -1.27 4.09
C LYS A 14 20.73 -0.56 3.11
N TYR A 15 20.25 0.45 2.38
CA TYR A 15 20.97 0.98 1.20
C TYR A 15 21.38 2.45 1.31
N HIS A 16 20.79 3.22 2.23
CA HIS A 16 20.96 4.67 2.26
C HIS A 16 21.38 5.20 3.63
N TYR A 17 21.41 4.36 4.66
CA TYR A 17 21.78 4.76 6.00
C TYR A 17 23.29 4.97 6.12
N SER A 18 23.69 6.15 6.59
CA SER A 18 25.10 6.58 6.71
C SER A 18 25.47 7.08 8.12
N GLY A 19 24.63 6.80 9.12
CA GLY A 19 24.80 7.32 10.48
C GLY A 19 25.77 6.55 11.37
N GLY A 20 26.34 5.44 10.91
CA GLY A 20 27.33 4.63 11.65
C GLY A 20 26.75 3.80 12.81
N ASP A 21 25.72 4.30 13.49
CA ASP A 21 25.04 3.63 14.59
C ASP A 21 24.03 2.58 14.09
N LYS A 22 24.54 1.37 13.82
CA LYS A 22 23.71 0.25 13.37
C LYS A 22 22.67 -0.18 14.41
N PHE A 23 22.96 0.00 15.69
CA PHE A 23 22.04 -0.37 16.76
C PHE A 23 20.76 0.46 16.68
N TRP A 24 20.90 1.80 16.61
CA TRP A 24 19.75 2.69 16.49
C TRP A 24 19.06 2.61 15.14
N ALA A 25 19.78 2.33 14.05
CA ALA A 25 19.17 2.06 12.75
C ALA A 25 18.26 0.81 12.79
N ASN A 26 18.75 -0.29 13.37
CA ASN A 26 17.98 -1.52 13.53
C ASN A 26 16.81 -1.34 14.50
N ARG A 27 17.02 -0.61 15.60
CA ARG A 27 15.97 -0.29 16.57
C ARG A 27 14.88 0.58 15.95
N PHE A 28 15.24 1.60 15.18
CA PHE A 28 14.27 2.42 14.46
C PHE A 28 13.44 1.59 13.47
N LEU A 29 14.08 0.68 12.73
CA LEU A 29 13.38 -0.25 11.84
C LEU A 29 12.41 -1.16 12.62
N LEU A 30 12.85 -1.73 13.74
CA LEU A 30 12.03 -2.59 14.59
C LEU A 30 10.80 -1.84 15.12
N VAL A 31 10.97 -0.63 15.64
CA VAL A 31 9.86 0.17 16.16
C VAL A 31 8.90 0.58 15.03
N THR A 32 9.43 0.93 13.86
CA THR A 32 8.60 1.21 12.67
C THR A 32 7.80 -0.03 12.25
N LYS A 33 8.39 -1.23 12.32
CA LYS A 33 7.70 -2.49 12.07
C LYS A 33 6.56 -2.71 13.06
N ILE A 34 6.78 -2.46 14.35
CA ILE A 34 5.73 -2.53 15.38
C ILE A 34 4.58 -1.58 15.03
N ILE A 35 4.86 -0.31 14.71
CA ILE A 35 3.84 0.67 14.32
C ILE A 35 3.02 0.17 13.12
N CYS A 36 3.68 -0.41 12.11
CA CYS A 36 3.02 -0.82 10.88
C CYS A 36 2.22 -2.13 10.98
N GLN A 37 2.51 -2.99 11.97
CA GLN A 37 1.98 -4.36 12.03
C GLN A 37 1.20 -4.67 13.31
N CYS A 38 1.22 -3.80 14.31
CA CYS A 38 0.48 -4.01 15.55
C CYS A 38 -1.03 -4.06 15.30
N LYS A 39 -1.76 -4.78 16.15
CA LYS A 39 -3.22 -4.93 16.08
C LYS A 39 -3.97 -4.00 17.04
N ILE A 40 -3.25 -3.18 17.80
CA ILE A 40 -3.80 -2.35 18.86
C ILE A 40 -3.25 -0.93 18.69
N LEU A 41 -4.14 0.06 18.62
CA LEU A 41 -3.81 1.47 18.45
C LEU A 41 -2.83 1.97 19.52
N GLU A 42 -3.07 1.60 20.77
CA GLU A 42 -2.23 1.99 21.91
C GLU A 42 -0.78 1.52 21.73
N THR A 43 -0.56 0.33 21.17
CA THR A 43 0.80 -0.17 20.88
C THR A 43 1.51 0.70 19.85
N ALA A 44 0.81 1.15 18.79
CA ALA A 44 1.38 2.07 17.81
C ALA A 44 1.75 3.42 18.45
N GLN A 45 0.88 3.95 19.30
CA GLN A 45 1.10 5.22 20.01
C GLN A 45 2.29 5.13 20.97
N ARG A 46 2.37 4.07 21.78
CA ARG A 46 3.50 3.81 22.69
C ARG A 46 4.81 3.63 21.92
N ALA A 47 4.78 2.96 20.77
CA ALA A 47 5.93 2.79 19.90
C ALA A 47 6.43 4.12 19.31
N LEU A 48 5.52 5.00 18.87
CA LEU A 48 5.90 6.35 18.43
C LEU A 48 6.47 7.16 19.60
N ALA A 49 5.79 7.16 20.76
CA ALA A 49 6.24 7.86 21.95
C ALA A 49 7.61 7.37 22.44
N TYR A 50 7.92 6.09 22.27
CA TYR A 50 9.25 5.56 22.53
C TYR A 50 10.31 6.26 21.67
N LEU A 51 10.10 6.41 20.36
CA LEU A 51 11.04 7.14 19.48
C LEU A 51 11.12 8.63 19.84
N GLU A 52 10.00 9.25 20.21
CA GLU A 52 9.97 10.65 20.64
C GLU A 52 10.79 10.89 21.91
N ARG A 53 10.80 9.94 22.87
CA ARG A 53 11.63 10.05 24.08
C ARG A 53 13.12 9.88 23.82
N HIS A 54 13.52 9.30 22.68
CA HIS A 54 14.92 9.03 22.33
C HIS A 54 15.40 9.91 21.16
N GLN A 55 14.95 11.16 21.11
CA GLN A 55 15.31 12.13 20.07
C GLN A 55 16.83 12.35 19.97
N GLU A 56 17.52 12.38 21.11
CA GLU A 56 18.97 12.61 21.17
C GLU A 56 19.75 11.47 20.53
N GLU A 57 19.37 10.22 20.81
CA GLU A 57 19.98 9.05 20.22
C GLU A 57 19.68 8.97 18.73
N LEU A 58 18.45 9.29 18.32
CA LEU A 58 18.10 9.40 16.90
C LEU A 58 18.88 10.51 16.20
N ARG A 59 19.20 11.61 16.89
CA ARG A 59 20.07 12.68 16.36
C ARG A 59 21.49 12.17 16.14
N ARG A 60 22.09 11.55 17.17
CA ARG A 60 23.45 10.97 17.09
C ARG A 60 23.54 9.92 15.99
N ALA A 61 22.51 9.10 15.84
CA ALA A 61 22.39 8.09 14.79
C ALA A 61 22.04 8.65 13.40
N LYS A 62 21.88 9.97 13.20
CA LYS A 62 21.45 10.60 11.94
C LYS A 62 20.09 10.11 11.40
N LEU A 63 19.14 9.84 12.29
CA LEU A 63 17.80 9.32 11.98
C LEU A 63 16.67 10.35 12.13
N LEU A 64 16.93 11.58 12.62
CA LEU A 64 15.89 12.60 12.83
C LEU A 64 15.04 12.88 11.58
N LYS A 65 15.66 12.95 10.40
CA LYS A 65 14.92 13.14 9.14
C LYS A 65 13.91 12.01 8.91
N ARG A 66 14.28 10.77 9.25
CA ARG A 66 13.38 9.61 9.13
C ARG A 66 12.31 9.60 10.21
N MET A 67 12.66 10.00 11.43
CA MET A 67 11.69 10.20 12.50
C MET A 67 10.61 11.23 12.10
N ASN A 68 11.02 12.37 11.53
CA ASN A 68 10.06 13.39 11.05
C ASN A 68 9.14 12.88 9.95
N ILE A 69 9.65 12.09 9.00
CA ILE A 69 8.83 11.44 7.97
C ILE A 69 7.84 10.45 8.61
N LEU A 70 8.27 9.66 9.59
CA LEU A 70 7.41 8.73 10.30
C LEU A 70 6.31 9.47 11.07
N ARG A 71 6.65 10.54 11.80
CA ARG A 71 5.71 11.40 12.52
C ARG A 71 4.65 11.98 11.59
N LEU A 72 5.06 12.57 10.47
CA LEU A 72 4.15 13.14 9.47
C LEU A 72 3.17 12.09 8.92
N ARG A 73 3.65 10.86 8.71
CA ARG A 73 2.85 9.77 8.15
C ARG A 73 2.00 9.04 9.18
N PHE A 74 2.34 9.14 10.47
CA PHE A 74 1.74 8.35 11.54
C PHE A 74 0.21 8.38 11.55
N PRO A 75 -0.49 9.53 11.39
CA PRO A 75 -1.95 9.56 11.33
C PRO A 75 -2.54 8.66 10.23
N HIS A 76 -1.86 8.54 9.09
CA HIS A 76 -2.28 7.67 8.00
C HIS A 76 -1.98 6.19 8.25
N LEU A 77 -0.97 5.88 9.07
CA LEU A 77 -0.61 4.50 9.41
C LEU A 77 -1.62 3.89 10.38
N ILE A 78 -2.19 4.69 11.28
CA ILE A 78 -3.13 4.24 12.31
C ILE A 78 -4.60 4.32 11.89
N LYS A 79 -4.91 4.91 10.71
CA LYS A 79 -6.30 5.12 10.25
C LYS A 79 -7.12 3.83 10.18
N HIS A 80 -6.47 2.70 9.94
CA HIS A 80 -7.10 1.37 9.91
C HIS A 80 -7.68 0.93 11.27
N PHE A 81 -7.26 1.52 12.39
CA PHE A 81 -7.88 1.28 13.70
C PHE A 81 -9.23 1.98 13.87
N GLN A 82 -9.51 3.00 13.05
CA GLN A 82 -10.73 3.81 13.13
C GLN A 82 -11.78 3.41 12.08
N ASP A 83 -11.37 2.66 11.07
CA ASP A 83 -12.24 2.24 9.97
C ASP A 83 -12.03 0.75 9.69
N SER A 84 -13.05 -0.05 10.03
CA SER A 84 -13.04 -1.50 9.84
C SER A 84 -12.95 -1.93 8.36
N ASN A 85 -13.25 -1.03 7.42
CA ASN A 85 -13.10 -1.31 5.98
C ASN A 85 -11.63 -1.22 5.54
N LEU A 86 -10.81 -0.47 6.28
CA LEU A 86 -9.38 -0.37 6.01
C LEU A 86 -8.66 -1.55 6.67
N ARG A 87 -8.33 -2.55 5.88
CA ARG A 87 -7.49 -3.65 6.37
C ARG A 87 -6.06 -3.16 6.63
N PRO A 88 -5.39 -3.63 7.70
CA PRO A 88 -3.98 -3.34 7.94
C PRO A 88 -3.07 -4.00 6.90
N ASP A 89 -3.52 -5.11 6.32
CA ASP A 89 -2.87 -5.75 5.17
C ASP A 89 -3.26 -5.04 3.88
N ASN A 90 -2.27 -4.82 3.02
CA ASN A 90 -2.46 -4.26 1.69
C ASN A 90 -2.46 -5.34 0.61
N ASN A 91 -2.66 -6.61 0.98
CA ASN A 91 -2.45 -7.76 0.08
C ASN A 91 -3.31 -7.66 -1.19
N ILE A 92 -4.55 -7.19 -1.06
CA ILE A 92 -5.45 -6.99 -2.19
C ILE A 92 -4.91 -5.91 -3.14
N ILE A 93 -4.53 -4.75 -2.59
CA ILE A 93 -3.99 -3.63 -3.37
C ILE A 93 -2.67 -3.99 -4.05
N GLU A 94 -1.75 -4.66 -3.35
CA GLU A 94 -0.49 -5.13 -3.93
C GLU A 94 -0.70 -6.15 -5.04
N ASN A 95 -1.66 -7.06 -4.89
CA ASN A 95 -2.01 -8.00 -5.95
C ASN A 95 -2.58 -7.29 -7.17
N VAL A 96 -3.43 -6.28 -7.00
CA VAL A 96 -3.94 -5.46 -8.11
C VAL A 96 -2.79 -4.72 -8.80
N ILE A 97 -1.94 -4.02 -8.04
CA ILE A 97 -0.76 -3.31 -8.57
C ILE A 97 0.17 -4.28 -9.32
N LYS A 98 0.42 -5.47 -8.75
CA LYS A 98 1.25 -6.51 -9.38
C LYS A 98 0.69 -6.97 -10.72
N GLN A 99 -0.62 -7.24 -10.78
CA GLN A 99 -1.27 -7.66 -12.03
C GLN A 99 -1.23 -6.56 -13.09
N LEU A 100 -1.47 -5.29 -12.70
CA LEU A 100 -1.37 -4.15 -13.60
C LEU A 100 0.06 -3.97 -14.11
N ASN A 101 1.06 -4.01 -13.22
CA ASN A 101 2.48 -3.90 -13.59
C ASN A 101 2.94 -5.00 -14.54
N GLN A 102 2.44 -6.23 -14.39
CA GLN A 102 2.74 -7.32 -15.35
C GLN A 102 2.24 -7.01 -16.75
N LYS A 103 1.09 -6.34 -16.88
CA LYS A 103 0.54 -5.92 -18.17
C LYS A 103 1.33 -4.73 -18.73
N PHE A 104 1.67 -3.74 -17.89
CA PHE A 104 2.47 -2.59 -18.31
C PHE A 104 3.87 -2.96 -18.78
N LYS A 105 4.51 -3.97 -18.17
CA LYS A 105 5.82 -4.46 -18.63
C LYS A 105 5.83 -4.96 -20.07
N LYS A 106 4.67 -5.36 -20.61
CA LYS A 106 4.53 -5.81 -22.01
C LYS A 106 4.35 -4.65 -22.99
N VAL A 107 4.10 -3.44 -22.49
CA VAL A 107 3.93 -2.24 -23.30
C VAL A 107 5.30 -1.57 -23.43
N ALA A 108 5.74 -1.28 -24.65
CA ALA A 108 7.04 -0.64 -24.91
C ALA A 108 7.10 0.84 -24.51
N GLY A 109 6.03 1.37 -23.90
CA GLY A 109 5.81 2.78 -23.61
C GLY A 109 4.55 3.30 -24.32
N PHE A 110 4.15 4.51 -23.97
CA PHE A 110 3.04 5.21 -24.62
C PHE A 110 3.57 6.52 -25.20
N GLU A 111 3.31 6.77 -26.47
CA GLU A 111 3.75 8.02 -27.13
C GLU A 111 2.97 9.24 -26.64
N LYS A 112 1.70 9.06 -26.26
CA LYS A 112 0.79 10.15 -25.89
C LYS A 112 0.09 9.84 -24.57
N PHE A 113 -0.13 10.87 -23.76
CA PHE A 113 -0.83 10.77 -22.48
C PHE A 113 -2.22 10.12 -22.61
N HIS A 114 -3.01 10.52 -23.62
CA HIS A 114 -4.36 9.97 -23.82
C HIS A 114 -4.31 8.46 -24.08
N THR A 115 -3.30 7.96 -24.80
CA THR A 115 -3.14 6.53 -25.08
C THR A 115 -2.79 5.78 -23.81
N ALA A 116 -1.92 6.34 -22.96
CA ALA A 116 -1.62 5.78 -21.66
C ALA A 116 -2.87 5.72 -20.77
N PHE A 117 -3.61 6.83 -20.68
CA PHE A 117 -4.83 6.93 -19.88
C PHE A 117 -5.88 5.92 -20.34
N ASN A 118 -6.23 5.89 -21.64
CA ASN A 118 -7.21 4.95 -22.18
C ASN A 118 -6.81 3.49 -21.96
N SER A 119 -5.51 3.18 -22.12
CA SER A 119 -4.99 1.83 -21.89
C SER A 119 -5.11 1.42 -20.42
N ILE A 120 -4.75 2.31 -19.50
CA ILE A 120 -4.89 2.07 -18.05
C ILE A 120 -6.36 1.90 -17.68
N SER A 121 -7.24 2.79 -18.16
CA SER A 121 -8.69 2.72 -17.93
C SER A 121 -9.28 1.40 -18.40
N LEU A 122 -8.90 0.94 -19.61
CA LEU A 122 -9.34 -0.34 -20.14
C LEU A 122 -8.90 -1.52 -19.26
N LEU A 123 -7.65 -1.50 -18.77
CA LEU A 123 -7.13 -2.56 -17.89
C LEU A 123 -7.85 -2.59 -16.53
N ILE A 124 -8.14 -1.43 -15.96
CA ILE A 124 -8.89 -1.32 -14.70
C ILE A 124 -10.33 -1.80 -14.89
N MET A 125 -10.99 -1.40 -15.98
CA MET A 125 -12.35 -1.86 -16.27
C MET A 125 -12.38 -3.36 -16.54
N HIS A 126 -11.45 -3.88 -17.33
CA HIS A 126 -11.32 -5.32 -17.52
C HIS A 126 -11.22 -6.04 -16.16
N TYR A 127 -10.36 -5.58 -15.25
CA TYR A 127 -10.26 -6.18 -13.91
C TYR A 127 -11.61 -6.13 -13.14
N ARG A 128 -12.28 -4.98 -13.13
CA ARG A 128 -13.52 -4.75 -12.37
C ARG A 128 -14.70 -5.60 -12.84
N PHE A 129 -14.79 -5.86 -14.14
CA PHE A 129 -15.89 -6.61 -14.77
C PHE A 129 -15.55 -8.08 -15.05
N HIS A 130 -14.27 -8.48 -14.94
CA HIS A 130 -13.88 -9.87 -15.19
C HIS A 130 -14.33 -10.79 -14.05
N LYS A 131 -15.11 -11.82 -14.39
CA LYS A 131 -15.61 -12.82 -13.46
C LYS A 131 -14.48 -13.75 -13.01
N PHE A 132 -14.43 -14.04 -11.72
CA PHE A 132 -13.45 -15.00 -11.20
C PHE A 132 -13.75 -16.42 -11.68
N THR A 133 -12.73 -17.11 -12.18
CA THR A 133 -12.79 -18.51 -12.60
C THR A 133 -12.16 -19.47 -11.60
N CYS A 134 -11.14 -19.01 -10.87
CA CYS A 134 -10.36 -19.81 -9.91
C CYS A 134 -10.11 -19.06 -8.60
N SER A 135 -11.18 -18.62 -7.94
CA SER A 135 -11.12 -18.02 -6.61
C SER A 135 -10.98 -19.09 -5.53
N ARG A 136 -10.14 -18.81 -4.53
CA ARG A 136 -9.97 -19.65 -3.33
C ARG A 136 -11.08 -19.43 -2.29
N ILE A 137 -11.91 -18.40 -2.49
CA ILE A 137 -13.02 -18.06 -1.60
C ILE A 137 -14.30 -18.71 -2.17
N PRO A 138 -14.95 -19.62 -1.44
CA PRO A 138 -16.21 -20.22 -1.88
C PRO A 138 -17.26 -19.14 -2.22
N GLY A 139 -17.98 -19.31 -3.32
CA GLY A 139 -19.04 -18.39 -3.75
C GLY A 139 -18.57 -17.17 -4.56
N ASN A 140 -17.25 -16.97 -4.75
CA ASN A 140 -16.73 -15.89 -5.59
C ASN A 140 -16.64 -16.24 -7.07
N ASN A 141 -16.52 -17.52 -7.42
CA ASN A 141 -16.46 -17.95 -8.82
C ASN A 141 -17.75 -17.59 -9.57
N GLY A 142 -17.62 -17.14 -10.81
CA GLY A 142 -18.74 -16.66 -11.62
C GLY A 142 -19.18 -15.22 -11.32
N LYS A 143 -18.56 -14.55 -10.33
CA LYS A 143 -18.79 -13.13 -10.00
C LYS A 143 -17.55 -12.29 -10.29
N SER A 144 -17.75 -11.06 -10.72
CA SER A 144 -16.73 -10.02 -10.89
C SER A 144 -16.51 -9.23 -9.59
N PRO A 145 -15.40 -8.48 -9.44
CA PRO A 145 -15.19 -7.59 -8.30
C PRO A 145 -16.36 -6.63 -8.03
N LEU A 146 -17.00 -6.10 -9.08
CA LEU A 146 -18.16 -5.22 -8.94
C LEU A 146 -19.40 -5.98 -8.43
N GLU A 147 -19.69 -7.16 -8.98
CA GLU A 147 -20.80 -8.00 -8.51
C GLU A 147 -20.60 -8.44 -7.04
N LEU A 148 -19.36 -8.73 -6.63
CA LEU A 148 -19.03 -9.02 -5.22
C LEU A 148 -19.21 -7.80 -4.30
N ALA A 149 -19.09 -6.59 -4.83
CA ALA A 149 -19.37 -5.36 -4.11
C ALA A 149 -20.88 -4.99 -4.12
N GLY A 150 -21.74 -5.84 -4.69
CA GLY A 150 -23.18 -5.61 -4.77
C GLY A 150 -23.64 -4.75 -5.95
N VAL A 151 -22.75 -4.48 -6.91
CA VAL A 151 -23.11 -3.72 -8.13
C VAL A 151 -23.71 -4.66 -9.17
N ASP A 152 -24.89 -4.33 -9.68
CA ASP A 152 -25.46 -5.03 -10.82
C ASP A 152 -24.75 -4.64 -12.12
N THR A 153 -24.09 -5.61 -12.75
CA THR A 153 -23.36 -5.43 -14.01
C THR A 153 -24.07 -6.01 -15.23
N SER A 154 -25.27 -6.59 -15.06
CA SER A 154 -26.00 -7.33 -16.12
C SER A 154 -26.24 -6.50 -17.39
N HIS A 155 -26.47 -5.21 -17.24
CA HIS A 155 -26.78 -4.28 -18.34
C HIS A 155 -25.60 -3.36 -18.74
N LEU A 156 -24.41 -3.58 -18.17
CA LEU A 156 -23.26 -2.71 -18.41
C LEU A 156 -22.31 -3.31 -19.47
N ASN A 157 -22.17 -2.60 -20.59
CA ASN A 157 -21.07 -2.86 -21.53
C ASN A 157 -19.80 -2.17 -21.03
N TRP A 158 -18.90 -2.95 -20.43
CA TRP A 158 -17.70 -2.43 -19.78
C TRP A 158 -16.72 -1.73 -20.75
N VAL A 159 -16.69 -2.13 -22.03
CA VAL A 159 -15.85 -1.48 -23.05
C VAL A 159 -16.37 -0.07 -23.32
N ARG A 160 -17.67 0.08 -23.55
CA ARG A 160 -18.30 1.41 -23.72
C ARG A 160 -18.17 2.25 -22.44
N PHE A 161 -18.30 1.62 -21.27
CA PHE A 161 -18.14 2.30 -19.98
C PHE A 161 -16.72 2.85 -19.79
N SER A 162 -15.69 2.11 -20.23
CA SER A 162 -14.28 2.51 -20.12
C SER A 162 -13.89 3.76 -20.94
N GLN A 163 -14.73 4.15 -21.91
CA GLN A 163 -14.50 5.30 -22.79
C GLN A 163 -15.15 6.60 -22.28
N ARG A 164 -15.99 6.53 -21.23
CA ARG A 164 -16.73 7.68 -20.68
C ARG A 164 -16.02 8.38 -19.53
N SER A 165 -14.93 7.79 -19.03
CA SER A 165 -14.15 8.22 -17.88
C SER A 165 -12.85 8.87 -18.28
#